data_AF-A0A529WE74-F1
#
_entry.id   AF-A0A529WE74-F1
#
_cell.length_a   1.000
_cell.length_b   1.000
_cell.length_c   1.000
_cell.angle_alpha   90.00
_cell.angle_beta   90.00
_cell.angle_gamma   90.00
#
_symmetry.space_group_name_H-M   'P 1'
#
loop_
_entity.id
_entity.type
_entity.pdbx_description
1 polymer ?
#
loop_
_entity_poly.entity_id
_entity_poly.type
_entity_poly.pdbx_seq_one_letter_code
_entity_poly.pdbx_strand_id
1 'polypeptide(L)'
;TRHARFMVRRLKRNKAKLRVGIVFWSEVGNGDVEAAAELAATLNADFVAFGMIDAVTGALSRKAAVTLKAGHRRRQPARRKQLQAAE
;
A
#
# COMPACT_ATOMS: atom_id res chain seq x y z
N THR A 1 12.07 3.39 -3.14
CA THR A 1 11.01 2.49 -2.62
C THR A 1 10.16 3.10 -1.48
N ARG A 2 10.72 3.88 -0.54
CA ARG A 2 9.97 4.44 0.62
C ARG A 2 8.75 5.30 0.25
N HIS A 3 8.83 6.09 -0.82
CA HIS A 3 7.72 6.93 -1.33
C HIS A 3 6.56 6.09 -1.88
N ALA A 4 6.86 5.04 -2.65
CA ALA A 4 5.87 4.11 -3.18
C ALA A 4 5.05 3.46 -2.05
N ARG A 5 5.72 2.95 -1.01
CA ARG A 5 5.06 2.38 0.17
C ARG A 5 4.15 3.40 0.88
N PHE A 6 4.59 4.64 1.01
CA PHE A 6 3.77 5.70 1.61
C PHE A 6 2.47 5.93 0.82
N MET A 7 2.57 6.04 -0.51
CA MET A 7 1.42 6.24 -1.38
C MET A 7 0.43 5.08 -1.34
N VAL A 8 0.91 3.84 -1.49
CA VAL A 8 0.07 2.63 -1.40
C VAL A 8 -0.70 2.61 -0.08
N ARG A 9 0.00 2.85 1.03
CA ARG A 9 -0.64 2.85 2.34
C ARG A 9 -1.63 3.99 2.51
N ARG A 10 -1.40 5.16 1.88
CA ARG A 10 -2.35 6.27 1.91
C ARG A 10 -3.63 5.91 1.16
N LEU A 11 -3.51 5.37 -0.06
CA LEU A 11 -4.65 4.94 -0.87
C LEU A 11 -5.48 3.85 -0.18
N LYS A 12 -4.83 2.82 0.36
CA LYS A 12 -5.52 1.73 1.07
C LYS A 12 -6.17 2.15 2.38
N ARG A 13 -5.65 3.18 3.06
CA ARG A 13 -6.34 3.76 4.24
C ARG A 13 -7.63 4.50 3.86
N ASN A 14 -7.67 5.12 2.67
CA ASN A 14 -8.88 5.77 2.18
C ASN A 14 -9.95 4.74 1.76
N LYS A 15 -9.54 3.63 1.14
CA LYS A 15 -10.44 2.53 0.77
C LYS A 15 -9.74 1.18 0.94
N ALA A 16 -10.06 0.47 2.02
CA ALA A 16 -9.41 -0.79 2.37
C ALA A 16 -9.61 -1.91 1.33
N LYS A 17 -10.71 -1.86 0.57
CA LYS A 17 -11.01 -2.80 -0.52
C LYS A 17 -10.36 -2.43 -1.86
N LEU A 18 -9.61 -1.33 -1.94
CA LEU A 18 -8.95 -0.89 -3.17
C LEU A 18 -7.70 -1.73 -3.43
N ARG A 19 -7.61 -2.33 -4.63
CA ARG A 19 -6.38 -2.93 -5.13
C ARG A 19 -5.47 -1.86 -5.72
N VAL A 20 -4.20 -1.86 -5.34
CA VAL A 20 -3.17 -0.90 -5.75
C VAL A 20 -1.96 -1.69 -6.25
N GLY A 21 -1.68 -1.58 -7.55
CA GLY A 21 -0.45 -2.08 -8.17
C GLY A 21 0.56 -0.96 -8.42
N ILE A 22 1.85 -1.31 -8.51
CA ILE A 22 2.92 -0.37 -8.91
C ILE A 22 3.63 -0.94 -10.13
N VAL A 23 3.87 -0.08 -11.12
CA VAL A 23 4.62 -0.44 -12.32
C VAL A 23 5.96 0.28 -12.30
N PHE A 24 7.06 -0.47 -12.43
CA PHE A 24 8.40 0.06 -12.64
C PHE A 24 8.82 -0.25 -14.08
N TRP A 25 8.69 0.70 -14.99
CA TRP A 25 9.13 0.54 -16.37
C TRP A 25 10.66 0.35 -16.41
N SER A 26 11.11 -0.89 -16.52
CA SER A 26 12.52 -1.28 -16.49
C SER A 26 12.70 -2.60 -17.21
N GLU A 27 13.71 -2.68 -18.09
CA GLU A 27 14.16 -3.93 -18.68
C GLU A 27 14.75 -4.87 -17.60
N VAL A 28 15.40 -4.28 -16.58
CA VAL A 28 16.00 -5.01 -15.46
C VAL A 28 14.89 -5.44 -14.49
N GLY A 29 14.67 -6.74 -14.37
CA GLY A 29 13.63 -7.35 -13.53
C GLY A 29 12.40 -7.84 -14.31
N ASN A 30 12.37 -7.67 -15.63
CA ASN A 30 11.32 -8.22 -16.48
C ASN A 30 11.41 -9.77 -16.47
N GLY A 31 10.42 -10.44 -15.86
CA GLY A 31 10.37 -11.90 -15.73
C GLY A 31 10.75 -12.47 -14.37
N ASP A 32 11.27 -11.66 -13.43
CA ASP A 32 11.55 -12.11 -12.06
C ASP A 32 10.30 -11.95 -11.16
N VAL A 33 9.44 -12.97 -11.21
CA VAL A 33 8.16 -13.00 -10.49
C VAL A 33 8.36 -13.03 -8.98
N GLU A 34 9.43 -13.67 -8.48
CA GLU A 34 9.71 -13.78 -7.05
C GLU A 34 10.15 -12.44 -6.48
N ALA A 35 11.10 -11.76 -7.14
CA ALA A 35 11.52 -10.42 -6.75
C ALA A 35 10.35 -9.42 -6.81
N ALA A 36 9.47 -9.52 -7.81
CA ALA A 36 8.26 -8.70 -7.91
C ALA A 36 7.31 -8.93 -6.71
N ALA A 37 7.12 -10.19 -6.30
CA ALA A 37 6.27 -10.55 -5.17
C ALA A 37 6.84 -10.07 -3.83
N GLU A 38 8.15 -10.24 -3.61
CA GLU A 38 8.84 -9.75 -2.41
C GLU A 38 8.76 -8.23 -2.31
N LEU A 39 8.97 -7.54 -3.44
CA LEU A 39 8.86 -6.09 -3.51
C LEU A 39 7.41 -5.62 -3.27
N ALA A 40 6.41 -6.32 -3.82
CA ALA A 40 5.00 -6.03 -3.55
C ALA A 40 4.66 -6.15 -2.06
N ALA A 41 5.13 -7.21 -1.40
CA ALA A 41 4.96 -7.42 0.04
C ALA A 41 5.60 -6.28 0.84
N THR A 42 6.84 -5.92 0.50
CA THR A 42 7.59 -4.81 1.12
C THR A 42 6.87 -3.46 0.98
N LEU A 43 6.20 -3.23 -0.15
CA LEU A 43 5.46 -2.00 -0.45
C LEU A 43 4.00 -2.02 0.06
N ASN A 44 3.52 -3.17 0.53
CA ASN A 44 2.10 -3.45 0.81
C ASN A 44 1.19 -3.27 -0.42
N ALA A 45 1.75 -3.41 -1.62
CA ALA A 45 1.01 -3.37 -2.89
C ALA A 45 0.32 -4.71 -3.15
N ASP A 46 -0.66 -4.71 -4.04
CA ASP A 46 -1.36 -5.93 -4.47
C ASP A 46 -0.57 -6.70 -5.52
N PHE A 47 0.25 -5.99 -6.30
CA PHE A 47 1.23 -6.54 -7.22
C PHE A 47 2.25 -5.47 -7.60
N VAL A 48 3.41 -5.90 -8.08
CA VAL A 48 4.39 -5.06 -8.75
C VAL A 48 4.61 -5.64 -10.15
N ALA A 49 4.76 -4.77 -11.14
CA ALA A 49 5.00 -5.14 -12.53
C ALA A 49 6.22 -4.37 -13.07
N PHE A 50 6.98 -5.00 -13.97
CA PHE A 50 8.11 -4.37 -14.64
C PHE A 50 7.86 -4.10 -16.13
N GLY A 51 6.80 -4.70 -16.68
CA GLY A 51 6.36 -4.53 -18.06
C GLY A 51 4.85 -4.38 -18.19
N MET A 52 4.42 -4.09 -19.42
CA MET A 52 3.02 -3.79 -19.73
C MET A 52 2.10 -5.00 -19.51
N ILE A 53 2.56 -6.19 -19.92
CA ILE A 53 1.78 -7.44 -19.82
C ILE A 53 1.45 -7.75 -18.36
N ASP A 54 2.45 -7.68 -17.47
CA ASP A 54 2.25 -7.94 -16.04
C ASP A 54 1.38 -6.88 -15.38
N ALA A 55 1.50 -5.62 -15.81
CA ALA A 55 0.69 -4.52 -15.30
C ALA A 55 -0.80 -4.75 -15.61
N VAL A 56 -1.11 -5.11 -16.85
CA VAL A 56 -2.48 -5.41 -17.29
C VAL A 56 -3.01 -6.67 -16.60
N THR A 57 -2.20 -7.72 -16.55
CA THR A 57 -2.56 -8.99 -15.88
C THR A 57 -2.87 -8.78 -14.41
N GLY A 58 -2.04 -7.99 -13.70
CA GLY A 58 -2.26 -7.66 -12.30
C GLY A 58 -3.50 -6.80 -12.06
N ALA A 59 -3.72 -5.80 -12.91
CA ALA A 59 -4.83 -4.86 -12.81
C ALA A 59 -6.19 -5.52 -13.06
N LEU A 60 -6.28 -6.41 -14.05
CA LEU A 60 -7.52 -7.11 -14.40
C LEU A 60 -7.80 -8.36 -13.55
N SER A 61 -6.83 -8.79 -12.74
CA SER A 61 -7.02 -9.92 -11.84
C SER A 61 -8.16 -9.68 -10.82
N ARG A 62 -8.90 -10.74 -10.47
CA ARG A 62 -9.97 -10.72 -9.46
C ARG A 62 -9.50 -11.11 -8.05
N LYS A 63 -8.20 -11.06 -7.77
CA LYS A 63 -7.64 -11.33 -6.45
C LYS A 63 -8.19 -10.36 -5.39
N ALA A 64 -8.28 -10.81 -4.14
CA ALA A 64 -8.65 -9.92 -3.04
C ALA A 64 -7.61 -8.83 -2.82
N ALA A 65 -8.04 -7.69 -2.27
CA ALA A 65 -7.14 -6.61 -1.90
C ALA A 65 -6.29 -7.00 -0.68
N VAL A 66 -4.98 -6.78 -0.75
CA VAL A 66 -4.05 -6.98 0.37
C VAL A 66 -4.35 -5.95 1.44
N THR A 67 -4.80 -6.42 2.61
CA THR A 67 -5.22 -5.57 3.72
C THR A 67 -4.01 -4.95 4.41
N LEU A 68 -4.14 -3.68 4.79
CA LEU A 68 -3.15 -3.06 5.68
C LEU A 68 -3.41 -3.53 7.11
N LYS A 69 -2.41 -4.12 7.75
CA LYS A 69 -2.43 -4.31 9.20
C LYS A 69 -2.68 -2.96 9.87
N ALA A 70 -3.73 -2.88 10.68
CA ALA A 70 -4.05 -1.67 11.44
C ALA A 70 -2.83 -1.25 12.26
N GLY A 71 -2.34 -0.03 12.01
CA GLY A 71 -1.32 0.56 12.86
C GLY A 71 -1.91 0.80 14.25
N HIS A 72 -1.10 0.63 15.29
CA HIS A 72 -1.52 0.92 16.66
C HIS A 72 -2.08 2.35 16.70
N ARG A 73 -3.37 2.47 17.02
CA ARG A 73 -4.08 3.75 17.04
C ARG A 73 -3.41 4.58 18.13
N ARG A 74 -2.64 5.61 17.75
CA ARG A 74 -2.10 6.57 18.73
C ARG A 74 -3.30 7.12 19.49
N ARG A 75 -3.46 6.73 20.76
CA ARG A 75 -4.49 7.29 21.65
C ARG A 75 -4.34 8.81 21.58
N GLN A 76 -5.42 9.51 21.24
CA GLN A 76 -5.42 10.96 21.30
C GLN A 76 -5.06 11.35 22.76
N PRO A 77 -4.05 12.20 22.98
CA PRO A 77 -3.71 12.61 24.32
C PRO A 77 -4.93 13.33 24.91
N ALA A 78 -5.36 12.90 26.10
CA ALA A 78 -6.53 13.39 26.83
C ALA A 78 -6.39 14.84 27.35
N ARG A 79 -5.59 15.68 26.67
CA ARG A 79 -5.20 17.01 27.16
C ARG A 79 -6.23 18.12 26.86
N ARG A 80 -7.32 17.81 26.15
CA ARG A 80 -8.34 18.81 25.81
C ARG A 80 -9.46 18.99 26.84
N LYS A 81 -9.51 18.15 27.89
CA LYS A 81 -10.55 18.25 28.94
C LYS A 81 -10.17 19.10 30.16
N GLN A 82 -8.92 19.54 30.30
CA GLN A 82 -8.51 20.38 31.44
C GLN A 82 -8.70 21.88 31.23
N LEU A 83 -8.90 22.34 29.98
CA LEU A 83 -9.11 23.76 29.67
C LEU A 83 -10.59 24.20 29.80
N GLN A 84 -11.52 23.27 30.00
CA GLN A 84 -12.95 23.58 30.21
C GLN A 84 -13.38 23.53 31.68
N ALA A 85 -12.46 23.22 32.59
CA ALA A 85 -12.72 23.16 34.04
C ALA A 85 -12.10 24.35 34.80
N ALA A 86 -11.66 25.38 34.07
CA ALA A 86 -11.05 26.60 34.59
C ALA A 86 -11.78 27.87 34.13
N GLU A 87 -13.05 27.73 33.71
CA GLU A 87 -13.96 28.84 33.40
C GLU A 87 -15.18 28.76 34.32
#